data_AF-A0A8T4GUH6-F1
#
_entry.id   AF-A0A8T4GUH6-F1
#
_cell.length_a   1.000
_cell.length_b   1.000
_cell.length_c   1.000
_cell.angle_alpha   90.00
_cell.angle_beta   90.00
_cell.angle_gamma   90.00
#
_symmetry.space_group_name_H-M   'P 1'
#
loop_
_entity.id
_entity.type
_entity.pdbx_description
1 polymer ?
#
loop_
_entity_poly.entity_id
_entity_poly.type
_entity_poly.pdbx_seq_one_letter_code
_entity_poly.pdbx_strand_id
1 'polypeptide(L)'
;MTRQAGCEDVRYRPSRRRPRYVIADVDPTTFLSDSYDAATARLEIRFWYPADVDHEYYRINWVEPERNLMLGFHQDADHPDLGPCHIQLNHDDTPVDRHRASFLDAHPLAVLDDRLRQFPAAVEAIRWENGAPSLPTWPV
;
A
#
# COMPACT_ATOMS: atom_id res chain seq x y z
N MET A 1 16.86 1.14 -11.42
CA MET A 1 16.09 1.09 -10.15
C MET A 1 16.81 1.97 -9.16
N THR A 2 16.28 3.17 -8.93
CA THR A 2 16.62 3.97 -7.74
C THR A 2 16.28 3.14 -6.51
N ARG A 3 17.20 3.06 -5.55
CA ARG A 3 16.91 2.43 -4.26
C ARG A 3 15.96 3.36 -3.51
N GLN A 4 14.74 2.91 -3.23
CA GLN A 4 13.84 3.63 -2.34
C GLN A 4 14.45 3.63 -0.94
N ALA A 5 14.56 4.81 -0.32
CA ALA A 5 15.15 4.93 1.02
C ALA A 5 14.31 4.13 2.04
N GLY A 6 15.00 3.51 3.00
CA GLY A 6 14.37 2.67 4.03
C GLY A 6 13.93 1.28 3.57
N CYS A 7 13.91 0.98 2.27
CA CYS A 7 13.58 -0.36 1.79
C CYS A 7 14.79 -1.31 1.82
N GLU A 8 14.63 -2.43 2.52
CA GLU A 8 15.62 -3.48 2.75
C GLU A 8 15.05 -4.87 2.41
N ASP A 9 15.91 -5.90 2.39
CA ASP A 9 15.57 -7.31 2.09
C ASP A 9 14.51 -7.52 0.99
N VAL A 10 14.69 -6.87 -0.17
CA VAL A 10 13.72 -6.96 -1.28
C VAL A 10 13.70 -8.38 -1.87
N ARG A 11 12.55 -9.03 -1.77
CA ARG A 11 12.36 -10.44 -2.13
C ARG A 11 11.08 -10.66 -2.95
N TYR A 12 11.08 -11.76 -3.70
CA TYR A 12 9.93 -12.18 -4.51
C TYR A 12 9.23 -13.36 -3.87
N ARG A 13 7.89 -13.31 -3.78
CA ARG A 13 7.05 -14.40 -3.25
C ARG A 13 6.13 -14.97 -4.34
N PRO A 14 5.91 -16.30 -4.39
CA PRO A 14 6.58 -17.32 -3.59
C PRO A 14 8.08 -17.49 -3.94
N SER A 15 8.50 -17.15 -5.17
CA SER A 15 9.91 -17.19 -5.55
C SER A 15 10.21 -16.25 -6.72
N ARG A 16 11.51 -16.01 -6.98
CA ARG A 16 11.99 -15.28 -8.15
C ARG A 16 11.58 -15.89 -9.49
N ARG A 17 11.33 -17.20 -9.55
CA ARG A 17 10.94 -17.91 -10.79
C ARG A 17 9.45 -17.75 -11.12
N ARG A 18 8.63 -17.51 -10.11
CA ARG A 18 7.17 -17.31 -10.23
C ARG A 18 6.75 -16.16 -9.32
N PRO A 19 7.23 -14.93 -9.59
CA PRO A 19 6.94 -13.81 -8.71
C PRO A 19 5.45 -13.47 -8.81
N ARG A 20 4.78 -13.46 -7.66
CA ARG A 20 3.42 -12.95 -7.50
C ARG A 20 3.42 -11.65 -6.69
N TYR A 21 4.32 -11.57 -5.71
CA TYR A 21 4.52 -10.39 -4.90
C TYR A 21 5.99 -10.00 -4.88
N VAL A 22 6.24 -8.69 -4.83
CA VAL A 22 7.49 -8.13 -4.32
C VAL A 22 7.22 -7.72 -2.88
N ILE A 23 8.08 -8.17 -1.97
CA ILE A 23 8.04 -7.80 -0.57
C ILE A 23 9.35 -7.09 -0.24
N ALA A 24 9.27 -5.95 0.41
CA ALA A 24 10.42 -5.26 0.98
C ALA A 24 10.18 -5.08 2.47
N ASP A 25 11.17 -5.39 3.30
CA ASP A 25 11.15 -4.92 4.69
C ASP A 25 11.53 -3.43 4.67
N VAL A 26 10.96 -2.66 5.58
CA VAL A 26 11.10 -1.21 5.58
C VAL A 26 11.46 -0.73 6.97
N ASP A 27 12.54 0.06 7.06
CA ASP A 27 12.78 0.99 8.16
C ASP A 27 11.81 2.17 8.02
N PRO A 28 10.77 2.25 8.88
CA PRO A 28 9.73 3.26 8.72
C PRO A 28 10.24 4.68 8.93
N THR A 29 11.23 4.86 9.81
CA THR A 29 11.77 6.19 10.12
C THR A 29 12.45 6.77 8.87
N THR A 30 13.27 5.96 8.20
CA THR A 30 13.92 6.37 6.96
C THR A 30 12.93 6.54 5.81
N PHE A 31 11.97 5.63 5.66
CA PHE A 31 11.01 5.68 4.54
C PHE A 31 10.07 6.89 4.62
N LEU A 32 9.56 7.17 5.83
CA LEU A 32 8.63 8.29 6.08
C LEU A 32 9.38 9.62 6.26
N SER A 33 10.71 9.59 6.43
CA SER A 33 11.54 10.76 6.72
C SER A 33 11.11 11.50 8.01
N ASP A 34 10.54 10.77 8.97
CA ASP A 34 10.09 11.25 10.27
C ASP A 34 10.17 10.13 11.31
N SER A 35 10.20 10.46 12.60
CA SER A 35 10.09 9.46 13.67
C SER A 35 8.76 8.73 13.57
N TYR A 36 8.79 7.40 13.76
CA TYR A 36 7.60 6.57 13.63
C TYR A 36 7.55 5.49 14.70
N ASP A 37 6.36 5.18 15.20
CA ASP A 37 6.16 4.29 16.36
C ASP A 37 6.45 2.82 16.03
N ALA A 38 6.20 2.38 14.79
CA ALA A 38 6.51 1.01 14.38
C ALA A 38 8.02 0.85 14.13
N ALA A 39 8.64 -0.13 14.78
CA ALA A 39 10.05 -0.44 14.58
C ALA A 39 10.33 -1.02 13.18
N THR A 40 9.36 -1.72 12.61
CA THR A 40 9.45 -2.35 11.29
C THR A 40 8.14 -2.22 10.53
N ALA A 41 8.23 -2.04 9.22
CA ALA A 41 7.11 -2.16 8.31
C ALA A 41 7.50 -3.00 7.11
N ARG A 42 6.52 -3.33 6.25
CA ARG A 42 6.76 -4.03 4.99
C ARG A 42 5.94 -3.40 3.89
N LEU A 43 6.54 -3.31 2.70
CA LEU A 43 5.80 -3.07 1.48
C LEU A 43 5.49 -4.39 0.81
N GLU A 44 4.20 -4.64 0.54
CA GLU A 44 3.74 -5.80 -0.21
C GLU A 44 3.10 -5.33 -1.52
N ILE A 45 3.75 -5.67 -2.64
CA ILE A 45 3.40 -5.16 -3.96
C ILE A 45 3.00 -6.32 -4.87
N ARG A 46 1.88 -6.18 -5.56
CA ARG A 46 1.43 -7.10 -6.59
C ARG A 46 0.76 -6.35 -7.74
N PHE A 47 1.09 -6.76 -8.96
CA PHE A 47 0.38 -6.39 -10.18
C PHE A 47 -0.17 -7.65 -10.85
N TRP A 48 -1.32 -7.55 -11.50
CA TRP A 48 -1.87 -8.61 -12.34
C TRP A 48 -2.77 -8.03 -13.43
N TYR A 49 -3.08 -8.86 -14.43
CA TYR A 49 -3.68 -8.45 -15.70
C TYR A 49 -4.95 -9.29 -15.93
N PRO A 50 -6.14 -8.81 -15.51
CA PRO A 50 -7.39 -9.48 -15.84
C PRO A 50 -7.63 -9.41 -17.36
N ALA A 51 -8.35 -10.39 -17.92
CA ALA A 51 -8.56 -10.49 -19.36
C ALA A 51 -9.69 -9.57 -19.88
N ASP A 52 -10.54 -9.08 -18.97
CA ASP A 52 -11.79 -8.38 -19.21
C ASP A 52 -11.73 -6.87 -18.95
N VAL A 53 -10.52 -6.35 -18.66
CA VAL A 53 -10.26 -4.91 -18.49
C VAL A 53 -9.05 -4.47 -19.32
N ASP A 54 -8.99 -3.19 -19.63
CA ASP A 54 -7.96 -2.54 -20.43
C ASP A 54 -6.80 -1.94 -19.63
N HIS A 55 -6.80 -2.14 -18.31
CA HIS A 55 -5.82 -1.60 -17.38
C HIS A 55 -5.32 -2.65 -16.39
N GLU A 56 -4.14 -2.42 -15.80
CA GLU A 56 -3.59 -3.33 -14.79
C GLU A 56 -4.31 -3.21 -13.46
N TYR A 57 -4.42 -4.35 -12.78
CA TYR A 57 -4.78 -4.38 -11.37
C TYR A 57 -3.54 -4.39 -10.50
N TYR A 58 -3.62 -3.75 -9.35
CA TYR A 58 -2.57 -3.78 -8.35
C TYR A 58 -3.09 -3.71 -6.92
N ARG A 59 -2.26 -4.23 -6.02
CA ARG A 59 -2.30 -3.91 -4.59
C ARG A 59 -0.90 -3.57 -4.15
N ILE A 60 -0.78 -2.40 -3.54
CA ILE A 60 0.46 -1.92 -2.95
C ILE A 60 0.10 -1.59 -1.51
N ASN A 61 0.64 -2.37 -0.57
CA ASN A 61 0.30 -2.29 0.85
C ASN A 61 1.52 -1.90 1.66
N TRP A 62 1.34 -0.94 2.56
CA TRP A 62 2.13 -0.74 3.76
C TRP A 62 1.57 -1.62 4.88
N VAL A 63 2.42 -2.43 5.52
CA VAL A 63 2.02 -3.39 6.56
C VAL A 63 2.90 -3.22 7.79
N GLU A 64 2.29 -3.09 8.97
CA GLU A 64 2.95 -3.07 10.27
C GLU A 64 2.54 -4.34 11.04
N PRO A 65 3.34 -5.42 10.98
CA PRO A 65 2.97 -6.70 11.60
C PRO A 65 2.73 -6.60 13.11
N GLU A 66 3.56 -5.82 13.82
CA GLU A 66 3.49 -5.69 15.28
C GLU A 66 2.23 -4.95 15.75
N ARG A 67 1.66 -4.10 14.89
CA ARG A 67 0.44 -3.33 15.16
C ARG A 67 -0.80 -3.90 14.46
N ASN A 68 -0.64 -5.04 13.79
CA ASN A 68 -1.67 -5.67 12.95
C ASN A 68 -2.39 -4.66 12.03
N LEU A 69 -1.63 -3.76 11.42
CA LEU A 69 -2.12 -2.65 10.61
C LEU A 69 -1.73 -2.86 9.14
N MET A 70 -2.65 -2.57 8.23
CA MET A 70 -2.35 -2.49 6.80
C MET A 70 -3.03 -1.28 6.18
N LEU A 71 -2.27 -0.47 5.46
CA LEU A 71 -2.79 0.61 4.63
C LEU A 71 -2.37 0.34 3.19
N GLY A 72 -3.29 0.35 2.23
CA GLY A 72 -2.94 -0.01 0.85
C GLY A 72 -3.76 0.69 -0.22
N PHE A 73 -3.11 0.96 -1.35
CA PHE A 73 -3.76 1.39 -2.58
C PHE A 73 -4.09 0.18 -3.43
N HIS A 74 -5.38 -0.01 -3.71
CA HIS A 74 -5.90 -1.12 -4.48
C HIS A 74 -6.57 -0.58 -5.73
N GLN A 75 -6.14 -1.07 -6.89
CA GLN A 75 -6.82 -0.89 -8.18
C GLN A 75 -7.26 -2.27 -8.62
N ASP A 76 -8.53 -2.57 -8.35
CA ASP A 76 -9.17 -3.85 -8.63
C ASP A 76 -10.70 -3.69 -8.65
N ALA A 77 -11.41 -4.81 -8.78
CA ALA A 77 -12.87 -4.84 -8.89
C ALA A 77 -13.60 -5.09 -7.56
N ASP A 78 -12.91 -5.10 -6.42
CA ASP A 78 -13.51 -5.56 -5.15
C ASP A 78 -14.52 -4.56 -4.57
N HIS A 79 -14.35 -3.26 -4.85
CA HIS A 79 -15.15 -2.16 -4.30
C HIS A 79 -15.65 -1.19 -5.38
N PRO A 80 -16.59 -1.63 -6.25
CA PRO A 80 -17.00 -0.86 -7.43
C PRO A 80 -17.68 0.48 -7.10
N ASP A 81 -18.26 0.61 -5.91
CA ASP A 81 -18.85 1.85 -5.40
C ASP A 81 -17.81 2.96 -5.17
N LEU A 82 -16.56 2.59 -4.90
CA LEU A 82 -15.43 3.51 -4.77
C LEU A 82 -14.75 3.81 -6.11
N GLY A 83 -15.22 3.21 -7.20
CA GLY A 83 -14.60 3.29 -8.52
C GLY A 83 -13.43 2.31 -8.67
N PRO A 84 -12.59 2.51 -9.70
CA PRO A 84 -11.56 1.53 -10.07
C PRO A 84 -10.36 1.52 -9.12
N CYS A 85 -10.21 2.51 -8.24
CA CYS A 85 -9.12 2.56 -7.28
C CYS A 85 -9.58 3.13 -5.93
N HIS A 86 -9.09 2.54 -4.85
CA HIS A 86 -9.36 2.96 -3.48
C HIS A 86 -8.13 2.79 -2.60
N ILE A 87 -8.08 3.55 -1.50
CA ILE A 87 -7.20 3.28 -0.38
C ILE A 87 -8.00 2.54 0.70
N GLN A 88 -7.38 1.56 1.34
CA GLN A 88 -8.00 0.76 2.39
C GLN A 88 -7.09 0.69 3.61
N LEU A 89 -7.67 0.94 4.78
CA LEU A 89 -7.07 0.73 6.08
C LEU A 89 -7.68 -0.53 6.72
N ASN A 90 -6.83 -1.45 7.17
CA ASN A 90 -7.20 -2.59 8.01
C ASN A 90 -6.50 -2.50 9.37
N HIS A 91 -7.18 -3.01 10.39
CA HIS A 91 -6.65 -3.24 11.72
C HIS A 91 -7.21 -4.55 12.25
N ASP A 92 -6.38 -5.37 12.90
CA ASP A 92 -6.78 -6.69 13.38
C ASP A 92 -7.39 -7.58 12.28
N ASP A 93 -6.72 -7.61 11.13
CA ASP A 93 -7.14 -8.32 9.91
C ASP A 93 -8.52 -7.92 9.36
N THR A 94 -9.12 -6.86 9.90
CA THR A 94 -10.45 -6.39 9.54
C THR A 94 -10.37 -5.04 8.83
N PRO A 95 -11.08 -4.85 7.71
CA PRO A 95 -11.17 -3.53 7.09
C PRO A 95 -11.85 -2.53 8.03
N VAL A 96 -11.20 -1.38 8.25
CA VAL A 96 -11.68 -0.29 9.09
C VAL A 96 -12.28 0.81 8.24
N ASP A 97 -11.50 1.33 7.29
CA ASP A 97 -11.89 2.45 6.44
C ASP A 97 -11.51 2.19 4.98
N ARG A 98 -12.30 2.77 4.07
CA ARG A 98 -12.02 2.81 2.64
C ARG A 98 -12.43 4.14 2.04
N HIS A 99 -11.60 4.64 1.15
CA HIS A 99 -11.89 5.85 0.40
C HIS A 99 -11.51 5.65 -1.06
N ARG A 100 -12.24 6.29 -1.97
CA ARG A 100 -11.82 6.41 -3.37
C ARG A 100 -10.40 6.97 -3.42
N ALA A 101 -9.62 6.53 -4.39
CA ALA A 101 -8.32 7.12 -4.72
C ALA A 101 -8.26 7.40 -6.23
N SER A 102 -7.38 8.31 -6.64
CA SER A 102 -7.22 8.66 -8.05
C SER A 102 -6.82 7.43 -8.86
N PHE A 103 -7.52 7.13 -9.96
CA PHE A 103 -7.17 6.04 -10.86
C PHE A 103 -5.92 6.39 -11.67
N LEU A 104 -5.01 5.42 -11.85
CA LEU A 104 -3.77 5.61 -12.61
C LEU A 104 -3.75 4.65 -13.79
N ASP A 105 -4.09 5.16 -14.97
CA ASP A 105 -3.88 4.48 -16.26
C ASP A 105 -2.46 4.74 -16.74
N ALA A 106 -1.51 4.02 -16.16
CA ALA A 106 -0.09 4.23 -16.42
C ALA A 106 0.68 2.91 -16.27
N HIS A 107 1.86 2.86 -16.89
CA HIS A 107 2.75 1.72 -16.80
C HIS A 107 3.02 1.34 -15.32
N PRO A 108 3.04 0.05 -14.93
CA PRO A 108 3.16 -0.39 -13.53
C PRO A 108 4.29 0.24 -12.71
N LEU A 109 5.43 0.52 -13.34
CA LEU A 109 6.55 1.20 -12.67
C LEU A 109 6.22 2.66 -12.30
N ALA A 110 5.46 3.37 -13.14
CA ALA A 110 5.02 4.74 -12.86
C ALA A 110 3.96 4.75 -11.76
N VAL A 111 3.03 3.80 -11.80
CA VAL A 111 2.04 3.58 -10.71
C VAL A 111 2.75 3.33 -9.38
N LEU A 112 3.75 2.44 -9.37
CA LEU A 112 4.51 2.15 -8.16
C LEU A 112 5.23 3.39 -7.62
N ASP A 113 5.93 4.12 -8.49
CA ASP A 113 6.64 5.36 -8.10
C ASP A 113 5.68 6.41 -7.53
N ASP A 114 4.51 6.59 -8.15
CA ASP A 114 3.49 7.51 -7.68
C ASP A 114 2.91 7.10 -6.31
N ARG A 115 2.54 5.82 -6.13
CA ARG A 115 2.03 5.33 -4.84
C ARG A 115 3.07 5.36 -3.73
N LEU A 116 4.34 5.07 -4.04
CA LEU A 116 5.44 5.19 -3.07
C LEU A 116 5.59 6.62 -2.53
N ARG A 117 5.37 7.64 -3.37
CA ARG A 117 5.37 9.05 -2.91
C ARG A 117 4.15 9.41 -2.07
N GLN A 118 3.02 8.74 -2.25
CA GLN A 118 1.79 9.01 -1.50
C GLN A 118 1.80 8.36 -0.10
N PHE A 119 2.51 7.25 0.10
CA PHE A 119 2.49 6.53 1.39
C PHE A 119 2.83 7.38 2.61
N PRO A 120 3.85 8.27 2.61
CA PRO A 120 4.13 9.08 3.79
C PRO A 120 2.90 9.89 4.26
N ALA A 121 2.26 10.60 3.34
CA ALA A 121 1.03 11.35 3.65
C ALA A 121 -0.14 10.42 4.02
N ALA A 122 -0.22 9.24 3.39
CA ALA A 122 -1.27 8.25 3.68
C ALA A 122 -1.16 7.66 5.09
N VAL A 123 0.06 7.33 5.52
CA VAL A 123 0.36 6.84 6.87
C VAL A 123 0.13 7.94 7.89
N GLU A 124 0.57 9.17 7.63
CA GLU A 124 0.35 10.33 8.50
C GLU A 124 -1.14 10.68 8.69
N ALA A 125 -1.97 10.40 7.68
CA ALA A 125 -3.41 10.65 7.74
C ALA A 125 -4.16 9.71 8.70
N ILE A 126 -3.54 8.60 9.14
CA ILE A 126 -4.15 7.68 10.10
C ILE A 126 -4.29 8.37 11.46
N ARG A 127 -5.50 8.33 12.02
CA ARG A 127 -5.81 8.84 13.37
C ARG A 127 -6.03 7.69 14.32
N TRP A 128 -5.41 7.76 15.48
CA TRP A 128 -5.54 6.77 16.54
C TRP A 128 -6.34 7.35 17.70
N GLU A 129 -7.45 6.70 18.04
CA GLU A 129 -8.29 7.05 19.18
C GLU A 129 -8.58 5.80 20.01
N ASN A 130 -8.23 5.82 21.30
CA ASN A 130 -8.44 4.68 22.22
C ASN A 130 -7.93 3.32 21.69
N GLY A 131 -6.83 3.33 20.94
CA GLY A 131 -6.23 2.13 20.35
C GLY A 131 -6.87 1.65 19.05
N ALA A 132 -7.89 2.34 18.54
CA ALA A 132 -8.47 2.07 17.22
C ALA A 132 -7.93 3.07 16.20
N PRO A 133 -7.38 2.61 15.06
CA PRO A 133 -7.02 3.49 13.96
C PRO A 133 -8.27 3.86 13.14
N SER A 134 -8.19 4.97 12.42
CA SER A 134 -9.15 5.37 11.41
C SER A 134 -8.43 6.18 10.33
N LEU A 135 -9.00 6.23 9.14
CA LEU A 135 -8.60 7.11 8.05
C LEU A 135 -9.79 8.03 7.75
N PRO A 136 -9.91 9.21 8.38
CA PRO A 136 -11.14 10.01 8.31
C PRO A 136 -11.48 10.50 6.91
N THR A 137 -10.46 10.83 6.12
CA THR A 137 -10.61 11.35 4.75
C THR A 137 -9.40 10.94 3.93
N TRP A 138 -9.60 10.76 2.63
CA TRP A 138 -8.52 10.67 1.66
C TRP A 138 -8.76 11.65 0.50
N PRO A 139 -7.78 12.50 0.16
CA PRO A 139 -7.91 13.36 -1.01
C PRO A 139 -7.86 12.52 -2.30
N VAL A 140 -8.76 12.83 -3.23
CA VAL A 140 -8.86 12.19 -4.56
C VAL A 140 -8.38 13.13 -5.65
#